data_AF-A3F4X3-F1
#
_entry.id   AF-A3F4X3-F1
#
_cell.length_a   1.000
_cell.length_b   1.000
_cell.length_c   1.000
_cell.angle_alpha   90.00
_cell.angle_beta   90.00
_cell.angle_gamma   90.00
#
_symmetry.space_group_name_H-M   'P 1'
#
loop_
_entity.id
_entity.type
_entity.pdbx_description
1 polymer ?
#
loop_
_entity_poly.entity_id
_entity_poly.type
_entity_poly.pdbx_seq_one_letter_code
_entity_poly.pdbx_strand_id
1 'polypeptide(L)'
;GHPIWCDAMRFKISHGHKRVISIIENFLRAGEVPEGVDYEPSEPGEDEGQSQRPTPQRPGVVQEIGRDAGRKGTPEQAMMLSPTEMREWKRQLKAEKNRPKQLEDHIKRVETREGDAHTLDVRVFSCSPLSPEIEATLNDEHTIFEKYLDKVHNADKDTRGRENFEETCLETSLVSIDDEEVVAAGAPKFGTYHQQYWLDGHKLIAVGVVDLLPGCLSSVYFFNHPRYS
;
A
#
# COMPACT_ATOMS: atom_id res chain seq x y z
N GLY A 1 -6.92 14.06 19.08
CA GLY A 1 -6.85 12.61 18.81
C GLY A 1 -5.62 12.04 19.47
N HIS A 2 -5.64 10.77 19.90
CA HIS A 2 -4.40 10.09 20.29
C HIS A 2 -3.67 9.68 19.00
N PRO A 3 -2.35 9.90 18.90
CA PRO A 3 -1.59 9.44 17.74
C PRO A 3 -1.62 7.91 17.71
N ILE A 4 -2.02 7.34 16.58
CA ILE A 4 -1.99 5.90 16.35
C ILE A 4 -0.54 5.54 16.02
N TRP A 5 0.09 4.78 16.89
CA TRP A 5 1.47 4.32 16.71
C TRP A 5 1.49 2.92 16.08
N CYS A 6 2.31 2.75 15.05
CA CYS A 6 2.59 1.45 14.45
C CYS A 6 4.06 1.07 14.70
N ASP A 7 4.29 -0.01 15.45
CA ASP A 7 5.62 -0.61 15.56
C ASP A 7 5.92 -1.40 14.28
N ALA A 8 6.69 -0.79 13.38
CA ALA A 8 7.06 -1.38 12.09
C ALA A 8 7.73 -2.75 12.24
N MET A 9 8.48 -3.00 13.31
CA MET A 9 9.18 -4.27 13.53
C MET A 9 8.24 -5.39 13.99
N ARG A 10 7.03 -5.04 14.47
CA ARG A 10 6.01 -5.98 14.92
C ARG A 10 4.77 -5.99 14.05
N PHE A 11 4.74 -5.19 12.98
CA PHE A 11 3.61 -5.08 12.08
C PHE A 11 3.22 -6.43 11.49
N LYS A 12 1.92 -6.72 11.51
CA LYS A 12 1.33 -7.91 10.92
C LYS A 12 0.19 -7.51 10.02
N ILE A 13 0.20 -8.05 8.80
CA ILE A 13 -0.86 -7.84 7.83
C ILE A 13 -2.17 -8.46 8.35
N SER A 14 -3.18 -7.61 8.57
CA SER A 14 -4.53 -7.98 8.98
C SER A 14 -5.29 -8.70 7.86
N HIS A 15 -6.48 -9.23 8.17
CA HIS A 15 -7.34 -9.80 7.14
C HIS A 15 -7.85 -8.73 6.15
N GLY A 16 -8.17 -7.53 6.65
CA GLY A 16 -8.56 -6.38 5.83
C GLY A 16 -7.48 -5.98 4.83
N HIS A 17 -6.23 -5.86 5.28
CA HIS A 17 -5.11 -5.55 4.39
C HIS A 17 -4.95 -6.60 3.27
N LYS A 18 -5.13 -7.89 3.58
CA LYS A 18 -5.07 -8.96 2.56
C LYS A 18 -6.19 -8.84 1.54
N ARG A 19 -7.40 -8.45 1.97
CA ARG A 19 -8.54 -8.22 1.10
C ARG A 19 -8.25 -7.05 0.15
N VAL A 20 -7.78 -5.93 0.67
CA VAL A 20 -7.39 -4.75 -0.14
C VAL A 20 -6.33 -5.10 -1.17
N ILE A 21 -5.25 -5.79 -0.76
CA ILE A 21 -4.19 -6.25 -1.68
C ILE A 21 -4.77 -7.13 -2.80
N SER A 22 -5.74 -8.00 -2.48
CA SER A 22 -6.38 -8.84 -3.50
C SER A 22 -7.24 -8.05 -4.48
N ILE A 23 -7.92 -6.99 -4.01
CA ILE A 23 -8.71 -6.11 -4.87
C ILE A 23 -7.79 -5.36 -5.82
N ILE A 24 -6.72 -4.76 -5.30
CA ILE A 24 -5.73 -4.06 -6.12
C ILE A 24 -5.10 -5.01 -7.14
N GLU A 25 -4.66 -6.20 -6.72
CA GLU A 25 -4.08 -7.20 -7.64
C GLU A 25 -5.05 -7.58 -8.77
N ASN A 26 -6.32 -7.82 -8.48
CA ASN A 26 -7.31 -8.16 -9.50
C ASN A 26 -7.57 -6.99 -10.46
N PHE A 27 -7.68 -5.77 -9.92
CA PHE A 27 -7.85 -4.57 -10.72
C PHE A 27 -6.66 -4.35 -11.66
N LEU A 28 -5.42 -4.47 -11.16
CA LEU A 28 -4.23 -4.30 -11.99
C LEU A 28 -4.11 -5.37 -13.07
N ARG A 29 -4.41 -6.63 -12.74
CA ARG A 29 -4.26 -7.74 -13.70
C ARG A 29 -5.36 -7.81 -14.75
N ALA A 30 -6.61 -7.65 -14.33
CA ALA A 30 -7.79 -7.94 -15.15
C ALA A 30 -8.64 -6.70 -15.44
N GLY A 31 -8.39 -5.56 -14.80
CA GLY A 31 -9.26 -4.38 -14.87
C GLY A 31 -10.58 -4.56 -14.10
N GLU A 32 -10.71 -5.65 -13.33
CA GLU A 32 -11.94 -5.99 -12.62
C GLU A 32 -12.01 -5.31 -11.26
N VAL A 33 -13.07 -4.53 -11.04
CA VAL A 33 -13.42 -3.97 -9.72
C VAL A 33 -14.58 -4.81 -9.16
N PRO A 34 -14.49 -5.36 -7.94
CA PRO A 34 -15.59 -6.15 -7.39
C PRO A 34 -16.86 -5.28 -7.21
N GLU A 35 -18.02 -5.81 -7.58
CA GLU A 35 -19.30 -5.14 -7.29
C GLU A 35 -19.55 -5.08 -5.77
N GLY A 36 -19.96 -3.92 -5.26
CA GLY A 36 -20.35 -3.74 -3.85
C GLY A 36 -19.21 -3.56 -2.85
N VAL A 37 -18.03 -3.08 -3.29
CA VAL A 37 -17.04 -2.54 -2.35
C VAL A 37 -17.48 -1.13 -1.93
N ASP A 38 -18.48 -1.05 -1.07
CA ASP A 38 -18.74 0.18 -0.32
C ASP A 38 -17.65 0.29 0.74
N TYR A 39 -16.73 1.25 0.58
CA TYR A 39 -15.75 1.59 1.60
C TYR A 39 -16.49 2.29 2.74
N GLU A 40 -16.93 1.55 3.76
CA GLU A 40 -17.15 2.15 5.07
C GLU A 40 -15.78 2.52 5.64
N PRO A 41 -15.54 3.80 6.02
CA PRO A 41 -14.30 4.18 6.70
C PRO A 41 -14.17 3.34 7.96
N SER A 42 -13.29 2.35 7.94
CA SER A 42 -12.90 1.66 9.16
C SER A 42 -12.20 2.68 10.03
N GLU A 43 -12.77 3.00 11.20
CA GLU A 43 -12.03 3.71 12.23
C GLU A 43 -10.70 2.98 12.47
N PRO A 44 -9.61 3.74 12.73
CA PRO A 44 -8.29 3.17 12.90
C PRO A 44 -8.33 2.06 13.94
N GLY A 45 -8.02 0.84 13.49
CA GLY A 45 -8.30 -0.39 14.20
C GLY A 45 -7.86 -0.35 15.66
N GLU A 46 -8.83 -0.48 16.56
CA GLU A 46 -8.58 -0.90 17.92
C GLU A 46 -7.90 -2.27 17.88
N ASP A 47 -6.72 -2.35 18.51
CA ASP A 47 -6.00 -3.60 18.71
C ASP A 47 -6.86 -4.50 19.59
N GLU A 48 -7.62 -5.41 18.97
CA GLU A 48 -8.40 -6.41 19.70
C GLU A 48 -7.45 -7.33 20.47
N GLY A 49 -7.35 -7.03 21.77
CA GLY A 49 -6.80 -7.90 22.77
C GLY A 49 -7.41 -9.31 22.67
N GLN A 50 -6.55 -10.31 22.88
CA GLN A 50 -6.93 -11.71 22.98
C GLN A 50 -8.11 -11.92 23.94
N SER A 51 -9.25 -12.41 23.45
CA SER A 51 -10.00 -13.47 24.15
C SER A 51 -11.11 -14.13 23.32
N GLN A 52 -10.99 -15.45 23.21
CA GLN A 52 -12.01 -16.50 23.10
C GLN A 52 -13.08 -16.48 21.99
N ARG A 53 -12.96 -17.50 21.12
CA ARG A 53 -13.93 -17.94 20.09
C ARG A 53 -15.35 -18.14 20.64
N PRO A 54 -16.32 -17.99 19.73
CA PRO A 54 -17.30 -19.04 19.47
C PRO A 54 -17.18 -19.56 18.04
N THR A 55 -17.42 -20.85 17.84
CA THR A 55 -17.50 -21.48 16.51
C THR A 55 -18.94 -21.36 16.01
N PRO A 56 -19.19 -20.98 14.74
CA PRO A 56 -20.13 -21.78 13.96
C PRO A 56 -19.82 -21.93 12.46
N GLN A 57 -19.94 -23.18 12.02
CA GLN A 57 -20.52 -23.76 10.80
C GLN A 57 -20.25 -23.17 9.40
N ARG A 58 -19.88 -24.10 8.49
CA ARG A 58 -19.60 -23.91 7.06
C ARG A 58 -20.80 -23.37 6.28
N PRO A 59 -20.57 -22.46 5.33
CA PRO A 59 -21.34 -22.39 4.10
C PRO A 59 -20.52 -22.87 2.89
N GLY A 60 -21.21 -23.64 2.04
CA GLY A 60 -21.15 -23.73 0.58
C GLY A 60 -19.82 -23.56 -0.16
N VAL A 61 -19.47 -24.57 -0.93
CA VAL A 61 -18.47 -24.56 -2.00
C VAL A 61 -18.67 -23.36 -2.92
N VAL A 62 -17.71 -22.44 -2.94
CA VAL A 62 -17.53 -21.46 -4.02
C VAL A 62 -16.35 -21.92 -4.86
N GLN A 63 -16.57 -22.07 -6.16
CA GLN A 63 -15.59 -22.56 -7.14
C GLN A 63 -14.36 -21.63 -7.16
N GLU A 64 -13.19 -22.21 -6.92
CA GLU A 64 -11.92 -21.51 -7.07
C GLU A 64 -11.69 -21.16 -8.54
N ILE A 65 -11.71 -19.87 -8.83
CA ILE A 65 -11.30 -19.31 -10.11
C ILE A 65 -9.77 -19.11 -10.05
N GLY A 66 -9.06 -19.81 -10.94
CA GLY A 66 -7.72 -19.48 -11.43
C GLY A 66 -6.59 -19.30 -10.41
N ARG A 67 -6.00 -20.41 -9.91
CA ARG A 67 -4.67 -20.34 -9.28
C ARG A 67 -3.58 -20.17 -10.34
N ASP A 68 -2.78 -19.13 -10.15
CA ASP A 68 -1.53 -18.81 -10.85
C ASP A 68 -0.64 -20.06 -11.01
N ALA A 69 -0.22 -20.32 -12.25
CA ALA A 69 0.58 -21.48 -12.65
C ALA A 69 2.07 -21.25 -12.28
N GLY A 70 2.35 -21.09 -10.99
CA GLY A 70 3.70 -20.88 -10.47
C GLY A 70 4.46 -22.19 -10.22
N ARG A 71 5.42 -22.49 -11.09
CA ARG A 71 6.60 -23.36 -10.90
C ARG A 71 6.32 -24.86 -10.73
N LYS A 72 5.95 -25.53 -11.83
CA LYS A 72 6.27 -26.96 -11.98
C LYS A 72 7.79 -27.09 -11.97
N GLY A 73 8.35 -27.69 -10.93
CA GLY A 73 9.73 -28.18 -10.98
C GLY A 73 9.90 -29.00 -12.26
N THR A 74 10.91 -28.67 -13.06
CA THR A 74 11.19 -29.36 -14.32
C THR A 74 11.23 -30.87 -14.09
N PRO A 75 10.46 -31.68 -14.83
CA PRO A 75 10.39 -33.14 -14.64
C PRO A 75 11.75 -33.84 -14.71
N GLU A 76 12.72 -33.25 -15.42
CA GLU A 76 14.07 -33.79 -15.60
C GLU A 76 14.86 -33.90 -14.29
N GLN A 77 14.71 -32.96 -13.34
CA GLN A 77 15.45 -33.01 -12.07
C GLN A 77 14.93 -34.10 -11.12
N ALA A 78 13.69 -34.56 -11.32
CA ALA A 78 13.06 -35.56 -10.47
C ALA A 78 13.45 -37.01 -10.83
N MET A 79 13.95 -37.28 -12.04
CA MET A 79 14.27 -38.64 -12.50
C MET A 79 15.60 -39.21 -11.96
N MET A 80 16.42 -38.41 -11.26
CA MET A 80 17.72 -38.83 -10.72
C MET A 80 17.78 -38.91 -9.19
N LEU A 81 16.70 -38.61 -8.47
CA LEU A 81 16.70 -38.58 -7.01
C LEU A 81 16.33 -39.96 -6.43
N SER A 82 17.10 -40.42 -5.45
CA SER A 82 16.77 -41.62 -4.67
C SER A 82 15.42 -41.46 -3.94
N PRO A 83 14.77 -42.57 -3.53
CA PRO A 83 13.50 -42.51 -2.79
C PRO A 83 13.56 -41.66 -1.51
N THR A 84 14.73 -41.59 -0.86
CA THR A 84 14.98 -40.75 0.31
C THR A 84 15.11 -39.27 -0.06
N GLU A 85 15.89 -38.94 -1.09
CA GLU A 85 16.04 -37.57 -1.58
C GLU A 85 14.69 -37.02 -2.09
N MET A 86 13.88 -37.85 -2.73
CA MET A 86 12.53 -37.48 -3.16
C MET A 86 11.59 -37.17 -1.98
N ARG A 87 11.69 -37.92 -0.88
CA ARG A 87 10.92 -37.65 0.34
C ARG A 87 11.35 -36.33 0.98
N GLU A 88 12.64 -36.05 1.02
CA GLU A 88 13.17 -34.80 1.58
C GLU A 88 12.83 -33.59 0.71
N TRP A 89 12.95 -33.71 -0.62
CA TRP A 89 12.51 -32.70 -1.57
C TRP A 89 11.03 -32.36 -1.41
N LYS A 90 10.15 -33.37 -1.31
CA LYS A 90 8.72 -33.16 -1.04
C LYS A 90 8.46 -32.51 0.32
N ARG A 91 9.26 -32.87 1.35
CA ARG A 91 9.20 -32.24 2.68
C ARG A 91 9.59 -30.77 2.61
N GLN A 92 10.64 -30.44 1.87
CA GLN A 92 11.09 -29.06 1.65
C GLN A 92 10.05 -28.25 0.88
N LEU A 93 9.51 -28.76 -0.24
CA LEU A 93 8.43 -28.10 -0.98
C LEU A 93 7.19 -27.84 -0.11
N LYS A 94 6.81 -28.80 0.74
CA LYS A 94 5.68 -28.63 1.66
C LYS A 94 5.99 -27.61 2.75
N ALA A 95 7.20 -27.60 3.29
CA ALA A 95 7.65 -26.62 4.26
C ALA A 95 7.70 -25.20 3.67
N GLU A 96 8.18 -25.06 2.43
CA GLU A 96 8.22 -23.80 1.70
C GLU A 96 6.82 -23.29 1.38
N LYS A 97 5.91 -24.16 0.91
CA LYS A 97 4.51 -23.81 0.64
C LYS A 97 3.73 -23.44 1.91
N ASN A 98 4.09 -24.02 3.06
CA ASN A 98 3.46 -23.73 4.35
C ASN A 98 4.21 -22.65 5.15
N ARG A 99 5.25 -22.03 4.58
CA ARG A 99 5.93 -20.91 5.22
C ARG A 99 4.93 -19.76 5.39
N PRO A 100 4.88 -19.08 6.55
CA PRO A 100 4.11 -17.86 6.69
C PRO A 100 4.57 -16.83 5.66
N LYS A 101 3.62 -16.20 4.97
CA LYS A 101 3.91 -15.11 4.03
C LYS A 101 4.45 -13.90 4.79
N GLN A 102 5.50 -13.31 4.28
CA GLN A 102 6.07 -12.05 4.80
C GLN A 102 5.46 -10.85 4.07
N LEU A 103 5.69 -9.64 4.58
CA LEU A 103 5.16 -8.39 4.00
C LEU A 103 5.56 -8.25 2.53
N GLU A 104 6.80 -8.60 2.21
CA GLU A 104 7.40 -8.56 0.88
C GLU A 104 6.65 -9.50 -0.09
N ASP A 105 6.18 -10.66 0.39
CA ASP A 105 5.38 -11.60 -0.41
C ASP A 105 4.03 -10.98 -0.82
N HIS A 106 3.52 -10.02 -0.04
CA HIS A 106 2.28 -9.30 -0.34
C HIS A 106 2.50 -8.12 -1.28
N ILE A 107 3.60 -7.38 -1.12
CA ILE A 107 3.97 -6.26 -2.00
C ILE A 107 4.19 -6.76 -3.44
N LYS A 108 4.86 -7.91 -3.61
CA LYS A 108 5.08 -8.54 -4.93
C LYS A 108 3.81 -8.92 -5.70
N ARG A 109 2.65 -8.94 -5.05
CA ARG A 109 1.37 -9.24 -5.72
C ARG A 109 0.88 -8.07 -6.55
N VAL A 110 1.24 -6.85 -6.16
CA VAL A 110 0.82 -5.60 -6.80
C VAL A 110 1.94 -4.94 -7.63
N GLU A 111 3.11 -5.57 -7.69
CA GLU A 111 4.16 -5.20 -8.64
C GLU A 111 3.68 -5.43 -10.07
N THR A 112 3.93 -4.43 -10.93
CA THR A 112 3.58 -4.44 -12.35
C THR A 112 4.22 -5.62 -13.09
N ARG A 113 3.44 -6.28 -13.95
CA ARG A 113 3.87 -7.40 -14.79
C ARG A 113 3.57 -7.12 -16.25
N GLU A 114 4.31 -7.82 -17.11
CA GLU A 114 4.02 -7.80 -18.54
C GLU A 114 2.65 -8.46 -18.80
N GLY A 115 1.77 -7.72 -19.46
CA GLY A 115 0.41 -8.17 -19.78
C GLY A 115 -0.66 -7.80 -18.74
N ASP A 116 -0.31 -7.08 -17.67
CA ASP A 116 -1.32 -6.51 -16.76
C ASP A 116 -2.19 -5.47 -17.49
N ALA A 117 -3.47 -5.39 -17.11
CA ALA A 117 -4.41 -4.43 -17.67
C ALA A 117 -4.07 -2.98 -17.27
N HIS A 118 -3.54 -2.79 -16.06
CA HIS A 118 -3.16 -1.50 -15.50
C HIS A 118 -1.83 -1.56 -14.74
N THR A 119 -1.15 -0.43 -14.62
CA THR A 119 0.06 -0.28 -13.80
C THR A 119 -0.15 0.70 -12.66
N LEU A 120 0.47 0.46 -11.50
CA LEU A 120 0.46 1.38 -10.36
C LEU A 120 1.88 1.80 -10.01
N ASP A 121 2.20 3.05 -10.26
CA ASP A 121 3.50 3.64 -9.93
C ASP A 121 3.38 4.52 -8.68
N VAL A 122 4.27 4.29 -7.71
CA VAL A 122 4.38 5.13 -6.52
C VAL A 122 5.61 6.01 -6.65
N ARG A 123 5.41 7.34 -6.62
CA ARG A 123 6.48 8.35 -6.73
C ARG A 123 6.54 9.15 -5.44
N VAL A 124 7.73 9.41 -4.91
CA VAL A 124 7.91 10.14 -3.64
C VAL A 124 8.74 11.38 -3.90
N PHE A 125 8.21 12.55 -3.54
CA PHE A 125 8.85 13.85 -3.76
C PHE A 125 8.93 14.64 -2.45
N SER A 126 10.01 15.40 -2.27
CA SER A 126 10.19 16.25 -1.09
C SER A 126 9.41 17.56 -1.24
N CYS A 127 8.70 17.95 -0.19
CA CYS A 127 8.04 19.24 -0.08
C CYS A 127 8.95 20.29 0.59
N SER A 128 10.14 19.90 1.07
CA SER A 128 11.01 20.77 1.86
C SER A 128 12.50 20.42 1.65
N PRO A 129 13.18 21.09 0.70
CA PRO A 129 12.65 22.12 -0.20
C PRO A 129 11.69 21.56 -1.24
N LEU A 130 10.72 22.38 -1.68
CA LEU A 130 9.78 22.01 -2.74
C LEU A 130 10.55 21.71 -4.03
N SER A 131 10.47 20.47 -4.51
CA SER A 131 11.16 20.06 -5.74
C SER A 131 10.40 20.52 -7.00
N PRO A 132 11.07 20.70 -8.15
CA PRO A 132 10.39 21.06 -9.40
C PRO A 132 9.35 20.01 -9.84
N GLU A 133 9.58 18.73 -9.50
CA GLU A 133 8.67 17.63 -9.84
C GLU A 133 7.35 17.74 -9.09
N ILE A 134 7.38 18.06 -7.79
CA ILE A 134 6.15 18.27 -7.02
C ILE A 134 5.45 19.55 -7.48
N GLU A 135 6.19 20.65 -7.71
CA GLU A 135 5.64 21.91 -8.19
C GLU A 135 4.83 21.72 -9.49
N ALA A 136 5.32 20.88 -10.41
CA ALA A 136 4.62 20.54 -11.66
C ALA A 136 3.29 19.79 -11.46
N THR A 137 3.10 19.15 -10.30
CA THR A 137 1.93 18.31 -9.99
C THR A 137 0.98 18.92 -8.95
N LEU A 138 1.35 20.02 -8.28
CA LEU A 138 0.55 20.60 -7.19
C LEU A 138 -0.88 20.97 -7.59
N ASN A 139 -1.12 21.35 -8.85
CA ASN A 139 -2.46 21.66 -9.32
C ASN A 139 -3.33 20.40 -9.44
N ASP A 140 -2.74 19.29 -9.87
CA ASP A 140 -3.42 18.00 -9.96
C ASP A 140 -3.70 17.46 -8.56
N GLU A 141 -2.74 17.55 -7.65
CA GLU A 141 -2.92 17.18 -6.24
C GLU A 141 -4.04 17.98 -5.58
N HIS A 142 -4.04 19.32 -5.72
CA HIS A 142 -5.09 20.17 -5.18
C HIS A 142 -6.46 19.83 -5.77
N THR A 143 -6.54 19.52 -7.07
CA THR A 143 -7.79 19.07 -7.70
C THR A 143 -8.32 17.76 -7.07
N ILE A 144 -7.45 16.82 -6.69
CA ILE A 144 -7.85 15.59 -6.02
C ILE A 144 -8.29 15.89 -4.59
N PHE A 145 -7.55 16.74 -3.87
CA PHE A 145 -7.87 17.19 -2.52
C PHE A 145 -9.28 17.83 -2.45
N GLU A 146 -9.60 18.74 -3.38
CA GLU A 146 -10.92 19.37 -3.44
C GLU A 146 -12.04 18.35 -3.62
N LYS A 147 -11.87 17.42 -4.56
CA LYS A 147 -12.86 16.36 -4.85
C LYS A 147 -13.02 15.41 -3.66
N TYR A 148 -11.91 15.07 -3.01
CA TYR A 148 -11.90 14.21 -1.83
C TYR A 148 -12.68 14.86 -0.69
N LEU A 149 -12.37 16.11 -0.35
CA LEU A 149 -13.06 16.84 0.72
C LEU A 149 -14.55 17.06 0.42
N ASP A 150 -14.91 17.35 -0.84
CA ASP A 150 -16.31 17.48 -1.26
C ASP A 150 -17.07 16.16 -1.08
N LYS A 151 -16.48 15.04 -1.51
CA LYS A 151 -17.17 13.75 -1.54
C LYS A 151 -17.18 13.03 -0.19
N VAL A 152 -16.06 13.05 0.53
CA VAL A 152 -15.86 12.28 1.77
C VAL A 152 -16.25 13.10 2.99
N HIS A 153 -15.94 14.40 3.00
CA HIS A 153 -16.17 15.28 4.14
C HIS A 153 -17.34 16.27 3.94
N ASN A 154 -17.93 16.35 2.74
CA ASN A 154 -18.96 17.34 2.40
C ASN A 154 -18.53 18.77 2.77
N ALA A 155 -17.26 19.10 2.54
CA ALA A 155 -16.65 20.34 2.95
C ALA A 155 -17.13 21.54 2.11
N ASP A 156 -17.20 22.72 2.72
CA ASP A 156 -17.49 23.97 2.01
C ASP A 156 -16.34 24.39 1.07
N LYS A 157 -16.54 25.49 0.36
CA LYS A 157 -15.55 25.98 -0.63
C LYS A 157 -14.29 26.57 0.01
N ASP A 158 -14.40 27.13 1.20
CA ASP A 158 -13.28 27.79 1.87
C ASP A 158 -12.31 26.71 2.39
N THR A 159 -12.84 25.64 2.98
CA THR A 159 -12.06 24.47 3.43
C THR A 159 -11.36 23.73 2.27
N ARG A 160 -11.89 23.83 1.05
CA ARG A 160 -11.30 23.22 -0.15
C ARG A 160 -10.29 24.12 -0.86
N GLY A 161 -10.15 25.37 -0.41
CA GLY A 161 -9.31 26.37 -1.05
C GLY A 161 -7.84 25.98 -1.12
N ARG A 162 -7.14 26.62 -2.06
CA ARG A 162 -5.71 26.40 -2.29
C ARG A 162 -4.86 26.66 -1.05
N GLU A 163 -5.17 27.71 -0.30
CA GLU A 163 -4.48 28.07 0.94
C GLU A 163 -4.53 26.93 1.96
N ASN A 164 -5.72 26.36 2.23
CA ASN A 164 -5.85 25.23 3.15
C ASN A 164 -5.10 23.98 2.66
N PHE A 165 -5.05 23.74 1.34
CA PHE A 165 -4.24 22.66 0.77
C PHE A 165 -2.74 22.88 1.05
N GLU A 166 -2.23 24.09 0.84
CA GLU A 166 -0.82 24.41 1.09
C GLU A 166 -0.48 24.30 2.58
N GLU A 167 -1.30 24.87 3.47
CA GLU A 167 -1.13 24.77 4.93
C GLU A 167 -1.19 23.32 5.43
N THR A 168 -2.08 22.50 4.88
CA THR A 168 -2.30 21.12 5.36
C THR A 168 -1.28 20.14 4.77
N CYS A 169 -0.92 20.30 3.50
CA CYS A 169 -0.16 19.29 2.76
C CYS A 169 1.29 19.69 2.50
N LEU A 170 1.61 20.99 2.36
CA LEU A 170 2.94 21.45 1.97
C LEU A 170 3.72 22.09 3.11
N GLU A 171 3.05 22.86 3.96
CA GLU A 171 3.71 23.59 5.03
C GLU A 171 4.20 22.63 6.11
N THR A 172 5.53 22.58 6.28
CA THR A 172 6.16 21.82 7.34
C THR A 172 6.75 22.78 8.37
N SER A 173 6.36 22.59 9.63
CA SER A 173 7.05 23.23 10.75
C SER A 173 8.33 22.49 11.17
N LEU A 174 8.70 21.44 10.43
CA LEU A 174 9.84 20.60 10.75
C LEU A 174 11.15 21.32 10.43
N VAL A 175 12.00 21.43 11.46
CA VAL A 175 13.36 21.95 11.29
C VAL A 175 14.23 20.80 10.82
N SER A 176 14.95 21.00 9.70
CA SER A 176 15.95 20.03 9.25
C SER A 176 17.02 19.84 10.35
N ILE A 177 17.21 18.58 10.71
CA ILE A 177 18.28 18.11 11.60
C ILE A 177 19.10 17.04 10.89
N ASP A 178 19.23 17.24 9.57
CA ASP A 178 19.95 16.33 8.69
C ASP A 178 21.42 16.27 9.07
N ASP A 179 21.97 15.06 9.07
CA ASP A 179 23.39 14.82 9.17
C ASP A 179 23.98 14.77 7.74
N GLU A 180 24.88 15.70 7.43
CA GLU A 180 25.47 15.84 6.09
C GLU A 180 26.19 14.56 5.62
N GLU A 181 26.83 13.80 6.52
CA GLU A 181 27.52 12.56 6.17
C GLU A 181 26.51 11.46 5.83
N VAL A 182 25.42 11.38 6.58
CA VAL A 182 24.35 10.39 6.38
C VAL A 182 23.58 10.67 5.08
N VAL A 183 23.31 11.95 4.78
CA VAL A 183 22.73 12.37 3.50
C VAL A 183 23.69 12.09 2.34
N ALA A 184 25.00 12.35 2.52
CA ALA A 184 26.01 12.01 1.51
C ALA A 184 26.10 10.50 1.24
N ALA A 185 25.77 9.65 2.22
CA ALA A 185 25.63 8.21 2.07
C ALA A 185 24.33 7.76 1.39
N GLY A 186 23.46 8.69 1.00
CA GLY A 186 22.22 8.44 0.25
C GLY A 186 20.96 8.36 1.10
N ALA A 187 21.01 8.75 2.38
CA ALA A 187 19.80 8.84 3.18
C ALA A 187 18.89 9.99 2.71
N PRO A 188 17.57 9.80 2.71
CA PRO A 188 16.63 10.90 2.51
C PRO A 188 16.75 11.92 3.65
N LYS A 189 16.50 13.19 3.32
CA LYS A 189 16.44 14.27 4.31
C LYS A 189 15.19 14.16 5.17
N PHE A 190 15.24 14.63 6.40
CA PHE A 190 14.04 14.81 7.20
C PHE A 190 13.16 15.91 6.63
N GLY A 191 11.85 15.76 6.83
CA GLY A 191 10.85 16.71 6.33
C GLY A 191 9.63 16.01 5.75
N THR A 192 8.78 16.82 5.13
CA THR A 192 7.52 16.37 4.55
C THR A 192 7.72 15.92 3.10
N TYR A 193 7.07 14.83 2.75
CA TYR A 193 7.09 14.22 1.43
C TYR A 193 5.67 13.93 0.94
N HIS A 194 5.47 14.08 -0.36
CA HIS A 194 4.29 13.57 -1.04
C HIS A 194 4.58 12.23 -1.68
N GLN A 195 3.83 11.22 -1.28
CA GLN A 195 3.76 9.91 -1.91
C GLN A 195 2.59 9.91 -2.90
N GLN A 196 2.89 10.06 -4.18
CA GLN A 196 1.93 10.09 -5.27
C GLN A 196 1.68 8.70 -5.85
N TYR A 197 0.42 8.39 -6.11
CA TYR A 197 -0.02 7.13 -6.70
C TYR A 197 -0.52 7.36 -8.12
N TRP A 198 0.21 6.86 -9.11
CA TRP A 198 -0.03 7.06 -10.53
C TRP A 198 -0.55 5.78 -11.17
N LEU A 199 -1.74 5.84 -11.76
CA LEU A 199 -2.32 4.78 -12.57
C LEU A 199 -1.87 4.92 -14.03
N ASP A 200 -1.43 3.81 -14.62
CA ASP A 200 -1.00 3.71 -16.02
C ASP A 200 0.09 4.73 -16.41
N GLY A 201 0.89 5.16 -15.43
CA GLY A 201 1.97 6.14 -15.57
C GLY A 201 1.55 7.59 -15.78
N HIS A 202 0.26 7.89 -16.01
CA HIS A 202 -0.22 9.20 -16.46
C HIS A 202 -1.39 9.79 -15.67
N LYS A 203 -2.03 9.03 -14.77
CA LYS A 203 -3.14 9.52 -13.97
C LYS A 203 -2.82 9.48 -12.48
N LEU A 204 -2.72 10.63 -11.85
CA LEU A 204 -2.66 10.74 -10.39
C LEU A 204 -4.01 10.37 -9.76
N ILE A 205 -4.02 9.35 -8.88
CA ILE A 205 -5.24 8.82 -8.26
C ILE A 205 -5.28 8.99 -6.74
N ALA A 206 -4.14 9.16 -6.09
CA ALA A 206 -4.06 9.45 -4.65
C ALA A 206 -2.74 10.11 -4.29
N VAL A 207 -2.72 10.75 -3.13
CA VAL A 207 -1.53 11.36 -2.52
C VAL A 207 -1.55 11.06 -1.02
N GLY A 208 -0.42 10.57 -0.51
CA GLY A 208 -0.12 10.51 0.92
C GLY A 208 0.88 11.59 1.30
N VAL A 209 0.58 12.34 2.36
CA VAL A 209 1.48 13.31 2.97
C VAL A 209 2.15 12.61 4.15
N VAL A 210 3.47 12.46 4.08
CA VAL A 210 4.26 11.75 5.09
C VAL A 210 5.40 12.61 5.60
N ASP A 211 5.61 12.61 6.92
CA ASP A 211 6.75 13.26 7.55
C ASP A 211 7.80 12.21 7.90
N LEU A 212 9.00 12.39 7.36
CA LEU A 212 10.17 11.65 7.81
C LEU A 212 10.83 12.40 8.95
N LEU A 213 10.89 11.75 10.11
CA LEU A 213 11.44 12.28 11.36
C LEU A 213 12.53 11.34 11.91
N PRO A 214 13.39 11.79 12.83
CA PRO A 214 14.36 10.91 13.46
C PRO A 214 13.65 9.76 14.19
N GLY A 215 13.92 8.53 13.75
CA GLY A 215 13.36 7.32 14.34
C GLY A 215 11.86 7.12 14.12
N CYS A 216 11.20 7.93 13.27
CA CYS A 216 9.76 7.83 13.05
C CYS A 216 9.37 8.24 11.61
N LEU A 217 8.34 7.58 11.07
CA LEU A 217 7.63 8.01 9.87
C LEU A 217 6.18 8.29 10.29
N SER A 218 5.73 9.52 10.08
CA SER A 218 4.35 9.92 10.37
C SER A 218 3.55 9.99 9.07
N SER A 219 2.33 9.46 9.07
CA SER A 219 1.37 9.69 7.99
C SER A 219 0.46 10.83 8.43
N VAL A 220 0.60 11.99 7.80
CA VAL A 220 -0.13 13.22 8.16
C VAL A 220 -1.52 13.22 7.54
N TYR A 221 -1.57 12.99 6.23
CA TYR A 221 -2.82 13.08 5.48
C TYR A 221 -2.79 12.12 4.28
N PHE A 222 -3.95 11.62 3.88
CA PHE A 222 -4.09 10.80 2.68
C PHE A 222 -5.41 11.15 1.99
N PHE A 223 -5.35 11.47 0.70
CA PHE A 223 -6.52 11.80 -0.09
C PHE A 223 -6.46 11.13 -1.46
N ASN A 224 -7.60 10.67 -1.93
CA ASN A 224 -7.72 9.94 -3.19
C ASN A 224 -8.84 10.50 -4.08
N HIS A 225 -8.71 10.25 -5.39
CA HIS A 225 -9.70 10.67 -6.35
C HIS A 225 -10.96 9.79 -6.20
N PRO A 226 -12.16 10.35 -5.93
CA PRO A 226 -13.34 9.56 -5.53
C PRO A 226 -13.85 8.50 -6.51
N ARG A 227 -13.41 8.57 -7.77
CA ARG A 227 -13.66 7.53 -8.79
C ARG A 227 -12.95 6.20 -8.48
N TYR A 228 -11.93 6.23 -7.64
CA TYR A 228 -11.05 5.10 -7.30
C TYR A 228 -11.13 4.74 -5.81
N SER A 229 -12.22 5.14 -5.14
CA SER A 229 -12.52 4.82 -3.74
C SER A 229 -13.27 3.49 -3.63
#